data_AF-A0A914XSB0-F1
#
_entry.id   AF-A0A914XSB0-F1
#
_cell.length_a   1.000
_cell.length_b   1.000
_cell.length_c   1.000
_cell.angle_alpha   90.00
_cell.angle_beta   90.00
_cell.angle_gamma   90.00
#
_symmetry.space_group_name_H-M   'P 1'
#
loop_
_entity.id
_entity.type
_entity.pdbx_description
1 polymer ?
#
loop_
_entity_poly.entity_id
_entity_poly.type
_entity_poly.pdbx_seq_one_letter_code
_entity_poly.pdbx_strand_id
1 'polypeptide(L)'
;MTTIEERDRKFVRYLTILENKITKRKELTAAQLMDIVYLAQESSERMALMTEREKGTLLSLIRNRLNEFSTQDLMTVVAFGGEHATVLLADWERAMTERLEPDQLLSILQIYVDMNIDMPRQLFERWEATANKSQVVQRWSADDTTLVIERMAALRLRPNDAFLKRWVERFEYHSAKFTAHQLAVIVCSVGTLRINDAVFEKLLHGLIADWEMNQIRKMNATDLLITMKGLARLDVKPQLSSETFTTFWFDEVGAKIKRLEPTFIVAIGCHLTKLKIDPPTDADFVDRWMNVVASNVTNFGAGELVMALDGCLYFGIVGPAITFIDGWINTAESVMEKIWSQELACLLIKLHQLKILPDERFFG
;
A
#
# COMPACT_ATOMS: atom_id res chain seq x y z
N MET A 1 9.40 -21.67 29.31
CA MET A 1 8.44 -20.55 29.21
C MET A 1 8.42 -19.85 30.56
N THR A 2 8.78 -18.57 30.62
CA THR A 2 8.62 -17.75 31.83
C THR A 2 7.15 -17.50 32.11
N THR A 3 6.76 -17.51 33.38
CA THR A 3 5.35 -17.26 33.75
C THR A 3 5.01 -15.77 33.59
N ILE A 4 3.72 -15.45 33.41
CA ILE A 4 3.23 -14.06 33.32
C ILE A 4 3.69 -13.26 34.56
N GLU A 5 3.56 -13.85 35.74
CA GLU A 5 4.01 -13.26 37.02
C GLU A 5 5.51 -12.99 37.09
N GLU A 6 6.36 -13.82 36.46
CA GLU A 6 7.80 -13.55 36.39
C GLU A 6 8.09 -12.36 35.48
N ARG A 7 7.36 -12.22 34.37
CA ARG A 7 7.50 -11.09 33.46
C ARG A 7 7.03 -9.79 34.08
N ASP A 8 5.92 -9.81 34.81
CA ASP A 8 5.40 -8.62 35.50
C ASP A 8 6.34 -8.18 36.63
N ARG A 9 6.87 -9.13 37.42
CA ARG A 9 7.92 -8.84 38.40
C ARG A 9 9.19 -8.26 37.75
N LYS A 10 9.58 -8.78 36.58
CA LYS A 10 10.72 -8.26 35.81
C LYS A 10 10.45 -6.82 35.37
N PHE A 11 9.25 -6.53 34.85
CA PHE A 11 8.85 -5.19 34.40
C PHE A 11 8.80 -4.17 35.53
N VAL A 12 8.13 -4.48 36.65
CA VAL A 12 8.09 -3.59 37.83
C VAL A 12 9.49 -3.31 38.35
N ARG A 13 10.34 -4.34 38.42
CA ARG A 13 11.75 -4.17 38.81
C ARG A 13 12.49 -3.23 37.85
N TYR A 14 12.22 -3.29 36.55
CA TYR A 14 12.81 -2.36 35.59
C TYR A 14 12.31 -0.94 35.75
N LEU A 15 11.02 -0.71 36.01
CA LEU A 15 10.49 0.64 36.29
C LEU A 15 11.15 1.22 37.55
N THR A 16 11.23 0.45 38.62
CA THR A 16 11.95 0.85 39.84
C THR A 16 13.44 1.12 39.57
N ILE A 17 14.08 0.37 38.67
CA ILE A 17 15.46 0.64 38.23
C ILE A 17 15.51 1.93 37.42
N LEU A 18 14.55 2.18 36.52
CA LEU A 18 14.46 3.39 35.71
C LEU A 18 14.36 4.62 36.62
N GLU A 19 13.42 4.61 37.58
CA GLU A 19 13.24 5.66 38.59
C GLU A 19 14.49 5.87 39.46
N ASN A 20 15.08 4.78 39.97
CA ASN A 20 16.30 4.88 40.77
C ASN A 20 17.50 5.40 39.96
N LYS A 21 17.59 5.05 38.67
CA LYS A 21 18.68 5.48 37.80
C LYS A 21 18.49 6.90 37.30
N ILE A 22 17.26 7.36 37.08
CA ILE A 22 16.90 8.78 36.93
C ILE A 22 17.49 9.58 38.10
N THR A 23 17.42 9.01 39.31
CA THR A 23 17.88 9.66 40.54
C THR A 23 19.40 9.54 40.76
N LYS A 24 20.06 8.49 40.22
CA LYS A 24 21.46 8.12 40.57
C LYS A 24 22.47 8.11 39.41
N ARG A 25 22.09 8.50 38.17
CA ARG A 25 22.96 8.58 36.97
C ARG A 25 23.80 7.32 36.67
N LYS A 26 23.29 6.11 36.94
CA LYS A 26 23.95 4.87 36.47
C LYS A 26 23.51 4.55 35.04
N GLU A 27 24.45 4.32 34.13
CA GLU A 27 24.16 4.01 32.73
C GLU A 27 23.41 2.68 32.56
N LEU A 28 22.41 2.64 31.68
CA LEU A 28 21.76 1.42 31.19
C LEU A 28 22.40 1.06 29.85
N THR A 29 22.65 -0.23 29.59
CA THR A 29 23.15 -0.69 28.29
C THR A 29 22.05 -0.62 27.22
N ALA A 30 22.41 -0.69 25.93
CA ALA A 30 21.43 -0.59 24.85
C ALA A 30 20.46 -1.78 24.91
N ALA A 31 20.99 -2.98 25.16
CA ALA A 31 20.20 -4.18 25.41
C ALA A 31 19.23 -4.02 26.60
N GLN A 32 19.66 -3.37 27.69
CA GLN A 32 18.77 -3.12 28.84
C GLN A 32 17.66 -2.12 28.49
N LEU A 33 17.94 -1.10 27.69
CA LEU A 33 16.92 -0.15 27.23
C LEU A 33 15.91 -0.85 26.32
N MET A 34 16.36 -1.71 25.41
CA MET A 34 15.47 -2.50 24.56
C MET A 34 14.63 -3.52 25.32
N ASP A 35 15.21 -4.22 26.30
CA ASP A 35 14.48 -5.14 27.17
C ASP A 35 13.27 -4.44 27.83
N ILE A 36 13.43 -3.17 28.22
CA ILE A 36 12.35 -2.38 28.82
C ILE A 36 11.27 -2.05 27.79
N VAL A 37 11.67 -1.62 26.59
CA VAL A 37 10.75 -1.30 25.49
C VAL A 37 9.95 -2.53 25.07
N TYR A 38 10.61 -3.67 24.88
CA TYR A 38 9.94 -4.93 24.51
C TYR A 38 8.95 -5.37 25.58
N LEU A 39 9.35 -5.38 26.86
CA LEU A 39 8.47 -5.78 27.96
C LEU A 39 7.25 -4.86 28.09
N ALA A 40 7.42 -3.56 27.81
CA ALA A 40 6.32 -2.61 27.81
C ALA A 40 5.35 -2.87 26.64
N GLN A 41 5.84 -3.18 25.44
CA GLN A 41 5.01 -3.47 24.27
C GLN A 41 4.25 -4.79 24.35
N GLU A 42 4.73 -5.78 25.12
CA GLU A 42 4.07 -7.08 25.27
C GLU A 42 2.64 -6.99 25.85
N SER A 43 2.29 -5.90 26.54
CA SER A 43 0.96 -5.72 27.12
C SER A 43 0.54 -4.25 27.18
N SER A 44 -0.66 -3.96 26.70
CA SER A 44 -1.29 -2.64 26.83
C SER A 44 -1.40 -2.18 28.29
N GLU A 45 -1.59 -3.11 29.23
CA GLU A 45 -1.61 -2.84 30.67
C GLU A 45 -0.24 -2.37 31.17
N ARG A 46 0.85 -2.97 30.70
CA ARG A 46 2.22 -2.54 31.06
C ARG A 46 2.57 -1.18 30.48
N MET A 47 2.15 -0.91 29.25
CA MET A 47 2.25 0.42 28.66
C MET A 47 1.48 1.48 29.46
N ALA A 48 0.30 1.14 29.99
CA ALA A 48 -0.50 2.04 30.81
C ALA A 48 0.12 2.32 32.19
N LEU A 49 0.98 1.43 32.70
CA LEU A 49 1.71 1.62 33.95
C LEU A 49 2.89 2.60 33.82
N MET A 50 3.39 2.87 32.61
CA MET A 50 4.45 3.86 32.41
C MET A 50 3.86 5.26 32.34
N THR A 51 4.29 6.12 33.25
CA THR A 51 3.99 7.55 33.20
C THR A 51 4.64 8.21 31.98
N GLU A 52 4.06 9.30 31.47
CA GLU A 52 4.65 10.07 30.36
C GLU A 52 6.08 10.57 30.69
N ARG A 53 6.35 10.83 31.98
CA ARG A 53 7.69 11.18 32.45
C ARG A 53 8.68 10.04 32.27
N GLU A 54 8.30 8.81 32.60
CA GLU A 54 9.15 7.62 32.42
C GLU A 54 9.38 7.31 30.95
N LYS A 55 8.33 7.42 30.12
CA LYS A 55 8.45 7.28 28.66
C LYS A 55 9.42 8.31 28.10
N GLY A 56 9.23 9.59 28.42
CA GLY A 56 10.12 10.68 27.98
C GLY A 56 11.58 10.48 28.44
N THR A 57 11.78 9.96 29.65
CA THR A 57 13.14 9.64 30.15
C THR A 57 13.76 8.46 29.39
N LEU A 58 13.02 7.37 29.22
CA LEU A 58 13.49 6.20 28.47
C LEU A 58 13.88 6.59 27.04
N LEU A 59 13.03 7.37 26.36
CA LEU A 59 13.29 7.86 25.01
C LEU A 59 14.51 8.80 24.96
N SER A 60 14.71 9.66 25.96
CA SER A 60 15.91 10.50 26.08
C SER A 60 17.19 9.67 26.26
N LEU A 61 17.13 8.60 27.05
CA LEU A 61 18.27 7.68 27.21
C LEU A 61 18.59 6.92 25.93
N ILE A 62 17.57 6.49 25.20
CA ILE A 62 17.72 5.85 23.88
C ILE A 62 18.28 6.83 22.87
N ARG A 63 17.76 8.07 22.84
CA ARG A 63 18.21 9.16 21.98
C ARG A 63 19.72 9.40 22.10
N ASN A 64 20.24 9.41 23.33
CA ASN A 64 21.67 9.62 23.58
C ASN A 64 22.57 8.47 23.09
N ARG A 65 21.98 7.34 22.69
CA ARG A 65 22.69 6.10 22.32
C ARG A 65 22.16 5.51 21.01
N LEU A 66 21.54 6.31 20.15
CA LEU A 66 20.92 5.89 18.89
C LEU A 66 21.83 5.02 18.01
N ASN A 67 23.13 5.28 18.04
CA ASN A 67 24.15 4.56 17.28
C ASN A 67 24.43 3.13 17.78
N GLU A 68 23.94 2.75 18.96
CA GLU A 68 24.11 1.42 19.53
C GLU A 68 22.94 0.48 19.21
N PHE A 69 21.86 1.00 18.63
CA PHE A 69 20.65 0.24 18.34
C PHE A 69 20.63 -0.18 16.88
N SER A 70 20.14 -1.39 16.62
CA SER A 70 19.85 -1.81 15.25
C SER A 70 18.66 -1.02 14.69
N THR A 71 18.51 -1.04 13.37
CA THR A 71 17.31 -0.48 12.71
C THR A 71 16.03 -1.10 13.26
N GLN A 72 16.05 -2.39 13.58
CA GLN A 72 14.91 -3.10 14.18
C GLN A 72 14.62 -2.65 15.60
N ASP A 73 15.65 -2.42 16.41
CA ASP A 73 15.49 -1.90 17.76
C ASP A 73 14.82 -0.52 17.71
N LEU A 74 15.31 0.36 16.85
CA LEU A 74 14.79 1.73 16.69
C LEU A 74 13.33 1.72 16.26
N MET A 75 12.91 0.73 15.45
CA MET A 75 11.50 0.51 15.11
C MET A 75 10.63 0.21 16.31
N THR A 76 11.07 -0.73 17.13
CA THR A 76 10.37 -1.07 18.37
C THR A 76 10.23 0.17 19.25
N VAL A 77 11.27 1.02 19.34
CA VAL A 77 11.20 2.25 20.13
C VAL A 77 10.25 3.28 19.54
N VAL A 78 10.24 3.48 18.23
CA VAL A 78 9.34 4.44 17.58
C VAL A 78 7.88 4.02 17.74
N ALA A 79 7.57 2.73 17.58
CA ALA A 79 6.22 2.20 17.84
C ALA A 79 5.80 2.32 19.32
N PHE A 80 6.77 2.33 20.25
CA PHE A 80 6.54 2.55 21.68
C PHE A 80 6.28 4.03 22.03
N GLY A 81 6.87 4.97 21.28
CA GLY A 81 7.05 6.35 21.71
C GLY A 81 5.81 7.27 21.70
N GLY A 82 4.69 6.88 21.08
CA GLY A 82 3.49 7.74 20.99
C GLY A 82 3.80 9.15 20.47
N GLU A 83 3.38 10.21 21.18
CA GLU A 83 3.67 11.60 20.81
C GLU A 83 5.18 11.93 20.79
N HIS A 84 5.97 11.27 21.64
CA HIS A 84 7.42 11.44 21.70
C HIS A 84 8.17 10.70 20.58
N ALA A 85 7.47 9.85 19.82
CA ALA A 85 8.05 9.14 18.67
C ALA A 85 8.54 10.11 17.58
N THR A 86 7.90 11.28 17.43
CA THR A 86 8.26 12.29 16.42
C THR A 86 9.67 12.86 16.61
N VAL A 87 10.06 13.17 17.85
CA VAL A 87 11.40 13.69 18.15
C VAL A 87 12.47 12.61 17.95
N LEU A 88 12.19 11.38 18.42
CA LEU A 88 13.11 10.27 18.25
C LEU A 88 13.28 9.91 16.77
N LEU A 89 12.19 9.91 16.02
CA LEU A 89 12.19 9.68 14.58
C LEU A 89 13.05 10.74 13.88
N ALA A 90 12.91 12.02 14.22
CA ALA A 90 13.72 13.09 13.62
C ALA A 90 15.23 12.94 13.89
N ASP A 91 15.62 12.49 15.08
CA ASP A 91 17.04 12.24 15.37
C ASP A 91 17.55 10.95 14.72
N TRP A 92 16.71 9.92 14.63
CA TRP A 92 16.99 8.70 13.90
C TRP A 92 17.18 8.98 12.41
N GLU A 93 16.29 9.77 11.82
CA GLU A 93 16.37 10.26 10.43
C GLU A 93 17.68 10.98 10.18
N ARG A 94 18.09 11.87 11.10
CA ARG A 94 19.40 12.56 11.02
C ARG A 94 20.54 11.55 11.06
N ALA A 95 20.53 10.62 12.00
CA ALA A 95 21.56 9.60 12.14
C ALA A 95 21.65 8.69 10.91
N MET A 96 20.52 8.26 10.36
CA MET A 96 20.46 7.45 9.15
C MET A 96 20.91 8.23 7.91
N THR A 97 20.58 9.51 7.82
CA THR A 97 21.06 10.36 6.72
C THR A 97 22.60 10.41 6.68
N GLU A 98 23.25 10.35 7.83
CA GLU A 98 24.72 10.31 7.93
C GLU A 98 25.32 8.91 7.72
N ARG A 99 24.66 7.86 8.22
CA ARG A 99 25.25 6.52 8.41
C ARG A 99 24.48 5.37 7.76
N LEU A 100 23.61 5.66 6.80
CA LEU A 100 22.83 4.63 6.11
C LEU A 100 23.72 3.58 5.44
N GLU A 101 23.62 2.33 5.91
CA GLU A 101 24.32 1.18 5.34
C GLU A 101 23.48 0.47 4.28
N PRO A 102 24.11 -0.17 3.27
CA PRO A 102 23.39 -0.81 2.17
C PRO A 102 22.38 -1.88 2.61
N ASP A 103 22.69 -2.67 3.63
CA ASP A 103 21.83 -3.77 4.08
C ASP A 103 20.57 -3.28 4.81
N GLN A 104 20.48 -1.98 5.14
CA GLN A 104 19.34 -1.37 5.85
C GLN A 104 18.29 -0.79 4.90
N LEU A 105 18.58 -0.70 3.59
CA LEU A 105 17.74 0.04 2.64
C LEU A 105 16.30 -0.48 2.61
N LEU A 106 16.11 -1.80 2.51
CA LEU A 106 14.78 -2.39 2.42
C LEU A 106 13.99 -2.22 3.73
N SER A 107 14.65 -2.46 4.86
CA SER A 107 14.07 -2.26 6.18
C SER A 107 13.56 -0.82 6.30
N ILE A 108 14.37 0.18 5.96
CA ILE A 108 13.96 1.59 6.08
C ILE A 108 12.73 1.93 5.25
N LEU A 109 12.56 1.41 4.03
CA LEU A 109 11.31 1.61 3.30
C LEU A 109 10.12 0.94 4.01
N GLN A 110 10.30 -0.29 4.51
CA GLN A 110 9.28 -1.00 5.26
C GLN A 110 8.85 -0.23 6.52
N ILE A 111 9.79 0.39 7.22
CA ILE A 111 9.54 1.22 8.42
C ILE A 111 8.49 2.29 8.16
N TYR A 112 8.71 3.12 7.14
CA TYR A 112 7.81 4.23 6.84
C TYR A 112 6.42 3.72 6.39
N VAL A 113 6.39 2.57 5.70
CA VAL A 113 5.12 1.94 5.30
C VAL A 113 4.35 1.44 6.53
N ASP A 114 5.01 0.73 7.45
CA ASP A 114 4.37 0.19 8.66
C ASP A 114 3.85 1.29 9.58
N MET A 115 4.61 2.39 9.67
CA MET A 115 4.20 3.56 10.44
C MET A 115 3.15 4.43 9.74
N ASN A 116 2.90 4.19 8.45
CA ASN A 116 2.01 5.00 7.61
C ASN A 116 2.33 6.51 7.69
N ILE A 117 3.62 6.83 7.55
CA ILE A 117 4.13 8.22 7.52
C ILE A 117 4.99 8.46 6.28
N ASP A 118 5.08 9.72 5.89
CA ASP A 118 5.91 10.13 4.75
C ASP A 118 7.41 10.08 5.10
N MET A 119 8.21 9.54 4.18
CA MET A 119 9.67 9.56 4.30
C MET A 119 10.23 10.95 3.96
N PRO A 120 11.08 11.56 4.82
CA PRO A 120 11.69 12.84 4.51
C PRO A 120 12.52 12.76 3.23
N ARG A 121 12.40 13.80 2.40
CA ARG A 121 13.08 13.86 1.10
C ARG A 121 14.59 13.66 1.21
N GLN A 122 15.24 14.26 2.21
CA GLN A 122 16.69 14.14 2.43
C GLN A 122 17.12 12.71 2.74
N LEU A 123 16.34 11.98 3.54
CA LEU A 123 16.62 10.58 3.84
C LEU A 123 16.43 9.72 2.59
N PHE A 124 15.38 9.97 1.81
CA PHE A 124 15.17 9.27 0.55
C PHE A 124 16.30 9.52 -0.47
N GLU A 125 16.77 10.76 -0.61
CA GLU A 125 17.91 11.08 -1.50
C GLU A 125 19.19 10.37 -1.04
N ARG A 126 19.43 10.29 0.27
CA ARG A 126 20.52 9.50 0.83
C ARG A 126 20.34 8.01 0.54
N TRP A 127 19.13 7.50 0.71
CA TRP A 127 18.76 6.12 0.42
C TRP A 127 19.10 5.76 -1.03
N GLU A 128 18.70 6.61 -1.98
CA GLU A 128 19.00 6.40 -3.40
C GLU A 128 20.50 6.49 -3.68
N ALA A 129 21.20 7.45 -3.07
CA ALA A 129 22.65 7.58 -3.22
C ALA A 129 23.40 6.34 -2.70
N THR A 130 22.98 5.76 -1.57
CA THR A 130 23.54 4.53 -1.02
C THR A 130 23.21 3.32 -1.90
N ALA A 131 21.97 3.21 -2.39
CA ALA A 131 21.56 2.16 -3.33
C ALA A 131 22.39 2.19 -4.63
N ASN A 132 22.63 3.39 -5.15
CA ASN A 132 23.35 3.60 -6.41
C ASN A 132 24.86 3.35 -6.29
N LYS A 133 25.47 3.63 -5.13
CA LYS A 133 26.92 3.44 -4.91
C LYS A 133 27.30 2.02 -4.49
N SER A 134 26.39 1.32 -3.79
CA SER A 134 26.66 -0.01 -3.28
C SER A 134 26.36 -1.12 -4.29
N GLN A 135 26.75 -2.35 -3.99
CA GLN A 135 26.38 -3.54 -4.77
C GLN A 135 25.07 -4.19 -4.28
N VAL A 136 24.38 -3.61 -3.28
CA VAL A 136 23.24 -4.27 -2.65
C VAL A 136 22.09 -4.55 -3.63
N VAL A 137 21.84 -3.62 -4.57
CA VAL A 137 20.84 -3.80 -5.64
C VAL A 137 21.15 -5.04 -6.50
N GLN A 138 22.43 -5.33 -6.73
CA GLN A 138 22.85 -6.51 -7.50
C GLN A 138 22.73 -7.82 -6.70
N ARG A 139 22.49 -7.75 -5.39
CA ARG A 139 22.31 -8.91 -4.52
C ARG A 139 20.84 -9.22 -4.25
N TRP A 140 19.94 -8.26 -4.42
CA TRP A 140 18.50 -8.41 -4.23
C TRP A 140 17.91 -9.61 -4.97
N SER A 141 17.10 -10.41 -4.29
CA SER A 141 16.29 -11.48 -4.89
C SER A 141 15.15 -10.90 -5.74
N ALA A 142 14.35 -11.77 -6.38
CA ALA A 142 13.10 -11.35 -7.03
C ALA A 142 12.13 -10.74 -5.99
N ASP A 143 12.09 -11.32 -4.78
CA ASP A 143 11.28 -10.84 -3.67
C ASP A 143 11.71 -9.44 -3.24
N ASP A 144 13.02 -9.22 -3.01
CA ASP A 144 13.56 -7.91 -2.64
C ASP A 144 13.29 -6.87 -3.75
N THR A 145 13.47 -7.25 -5.02
CA THR A 145 13.26 -6.36 -6.16
C THR A 145 11.80 -5.92 -6.27
N THR A 146 10.87 -6.84 -5.99
CA THR A 146 9.42 -6.54 -5.91
C THR A 146 9.11 -5.64 -4.72
N LEU A 147 9.62 -6.00 -3.54
CA LEU A 147 9.28 -5.31 -2.30
C LEU A 147 9.75 -3.86 -2.32
N VAL A 148 10.95 -3.59 -2.84
CA VAL A 148 11.47 -2.22 -2.92
C VAL A 148 10.55 -1.30 -3.74
N ILE A 149 10.12 -1.72 -4.94
CA ILE A 149 9.27 -0.87 -5.78
C ILE A 149 7.86 -0.76 -5.20
N GLU A 150 7.37 -1.82 -4.57
CA GLU A 150 6.08 -1.82 -3.86
C GLU A 150 6.07 -0.81 -2.71
N ARG A 151 7.11 -0.81 -1.86
CA ARG A 151 7.21 0.12 -0.73
C ARG A 151 7.43 1.54 -1.19
N MET A 152 8.21 1.77 -2.25
CA MET A 152 8.30 3.10 -2.88
C MET A 152 6.93 3.58 -3.36
N ALA A 153 6.13 2.72 -4.00
CA ALA A 153 4.80 3.06 -4.45
C ALA A 153 3.84 3.38 -3.30
N ALA A 154 3.89 2.61 -2.21
CA ALA A 154 3.11 2.87 -0.99
C ALA A 154 3.45 4.24 -0.38
N LEU A 155 4.74 4.61 -0.37
CA LEU A 155 5.25 5.88 0.14
C LEU A 155 5.20 7.02 -0.88
N ARG A 156 4.73 6.77 -2.11
CA ARG A 156 4.71 7.73 -3.23
C ARG A 156 6.09 8.33 -3.54
N LEU A 157 7.15 7.56 -3.30
CA LEU A 157 8.53 7.95 -3.52
C LEU A 157 8.93 7.62 -4.96
N ARG A 158 8.92 8.63 -5.84
CA ARG A 158 9.41 8.45 -7.22
C ARG A 158 10.95 8.33 -7.21
N PRO A 159 11.51 7.18 -7.61
CA PRO A 159 12.95 7.02 -7.70
C PRO A 159 13.54 7.84 -8.87
N ASN A 160 14.82 8.16 -8.77
CA ASN A 160 15.62 8.79 -9.81
C ASN A 160 16.08 7.80 -10.88
N ASP A 161 16.44 8.32 -12.05
CA ASP A 161 16.81 7.55 -13.23
C ASP A 161 17.99 6.59 -12.99
N ALA A 162 18.95 7.00 -12.16
CA ALA A 162 20.12 6.18 -11.85
C ALA A 162 19.73 4.92 -11.05
N PHE A 163 18.84 5.06 -10.08
CA PHE A 163 18.29 3.94 -9.34
C PHE A 163 17.42 3.07 -10.24
N LEU A 164 16.50 3.68 -11.00
CA LEU A 164 15.60 2.96 -11.90
C LEU A 164 16.36 2.11 -12.89
N LYS A 165 17.43 2.63 -13.50
CA LYS A 165 18.26 1.86 -14.43
C LYS A 165 18.80 0.59 -13.78
N ARG A 166 19.36 0.69 -12.56
CA ARG A 166 19.91 -0.47 -11.83
C ARG A 166 18.83 -1.44 -11.37
N TRP A 167 17.68 -0.92 -10.97
CA TRP A 167 16.53 -1.73 -10.60
C TRP A 167 16.01 -2.51 -11.82
N VAL A 168 15.92 -1.88 -13.01
CA VAL A 168 15.54 -2.53 -14.26
C VAL A 168 16.55 -3.62 -14.65
N GLU A 169 17.85 -3.34 -14.61
CA GLU A 169 18.89 -4.35 -14.86
C GLU A 169 18.73 -5.56 -13.92
N ARG A 170 18.37 -5.31 -12.64
CA ARG A 170 18.15 -6.38 -11.68
C ARG A 170 16.85 -7.15 -11.93
N PHE A 171 15.80 -6.43 -12.29
CA PHE A 171 14.52 -7.01 -12.68
C PHE A 171 14.72 -7.95 -13.88
N GLU A 172 15.39 -7.50 -14.94
CA GLU A 172 15.66 -8.32 -16.13
C GLU A 172 16.47 -9.58 -15.79
N TYR A 173 17.47 -9.46 -14.92
CA TYR A 173 18.27 -10.60 -14.43
C TYR A 173 17.44 -11.69 -13.76
N HIS A 174 16.36 -11.32 -13.07
CA HIS A 174 15.46 -12.27 -12.39
C HIS A 174 14.12 -12.47 -13.12
N SER A 175 13.95 -11.96 -14.34
CA SER A 175 12.69 -12.00 -15.10
C SER A 175 12.00 -13.38 -15.06
N ALA A 176 12.75 -14.46 -15.26
CA ALA A 176 12.24 -15.83 -15.24
C ALA A 176 11.88 -16.39 -13.84
N LYS A 177 12.26 -15.70 -12.75
CA LYS A 177 12.05 -16.13 -11.36
C LYS A 177 10.87 -15.45 -10.68
N PHE A 178 10.34 -14.36 -11.25
CA PHE A 178 9.18 -13.71 -10.66
C PHE A 178 7.95 -14.59 -10.79
N THR A 179 7.16 -14.61 -9.72
CA THR A 179 5.82 -15.19 -9.73
C THR A 179 4.84 -14.25 -10.44
N ALA A 180 3.71 -14.81 -10.89
CA ALA A 180 2.62 -14.05 -11.49
C ALA A 180 2.11 -12.91 -10.58
N HIS A 181 2.05 -13.16 -9.27
CA HIS A 181 1.66 -12.18 -8.27
C HIS A 181 2.67 -11.01 -8.17
N GLN A 182 3.97 -11.32 -8.06
CA GLN A 182 5.02 -10.30 -7.97
C GLN A 182 5.04 -9.39 -9.21
N LEU A 183 4.84 -9.99 -10.37
CA LEU A 183 4.72 -9.31 -11.65
C LEU A 183 3.54 -8.32 -11.66
N ALA A 184 2.36 -8.74 -11.17
CA ALA A 184 1.21 -7.86 -11.01
C ALA A 184 1.50 -6.69 -10.06
N VAL A 185 2.10 -6.98 -8.90
CA VAL A 185 2.50 -5.97 -7.92
C VAL A 185 3.44 -4.95 -8.55
N ILE A 186 4.49 -5.39 -9.25
CA ILE A 186 5.46 -4.51 -9.92
C ILE A 186 4.77 -3.55 -10.90
N VAL A 187 3.90 -4.05 -11.77
CA VAL A 187 3.19 -3.19 -12.73
C VAL A 187 2.26 -2.20 -12.03
N CYS A 188 1.57 -2.62 -10.98
CA CYS A 188 0.75 -1.71 -10.18
C CYS A 188 1.58 -0.65 -9.46
N SER A 189 2.70 -1.03 -8.84
CA SER A 189 3.61 -0.14 -8.13
C SER A 189 4.22 0.89 -9.07
N VAL A 190 4.67 0.45 -10.25
CA VAL A 190 5.20 1.37 -11.24
C VAL A 190 4.11 2.30 -11.79
N GLY A 191 2.92 1.79 -12.08
CA GLY A 191 1.79 2.65 -12.45
C GLY A 191 1.43 3.66 -11.36
N THR A 192 1.53 3.27 -10.08
CA THR A 192 1.33 4.17 -8.94
C THR A 192 2.35 5.29 -8.92
N LEU A 193 3.62 4.97 -9.19
CA LEU A 193 4.72 5.93 -9.26
C LEU A 193 4.74 6.75 -10.57
N ARG A 194 3.90 6.39 -11.55
CA ARG A 194 3.84 6.98 -12.89
C ARG A 194 5.21 7.02 -13.57
N ILE A 195 5.97 5.93 -13.48
CA ILE A 195 7.24 5.80 -14.20
C ILE A 195 6.91 5.44 -15.64
N ASN A 196 7.04 6.41 -16.53
CA ASN A 196 6.68 6.32 -17.95
C ASN A 196 7.86 6.64 -18.87
N ASP A 197 9.08 6.39 -18.38
CA ASP A 197 10.30 6.70 -19.13
C ASP A 197 10.54 5.62 -20.21
N ALA A 198 11.22 5.97 -21.29
CA ALA A 198 11.42 5.08 -22.44
C ALA A 198 12.04 3.71 -22.08
N VAL A 199 12.87 3.67 -21.03
CA VAL A 199 13.44 2.42 -20.49
C VAL A 199 12.34 1.50 -19.96
N PHE A 200 11.40 2.06 -19.22
CA PHE A 200 10.31 1.31 -18.62
C PHE A 200 9.23 0.94 -19.64
N GLU A 201 8.99 1.78 -20.65
CA GLU A 201 8.10 1.44 -21.76
C GLU A 201 8.58 0.19 -22.52
N LYS A 202 9.89 0.13 -22.83
CA LYS A 202 10.49 -1.05 -23.46
C LYS A 202 10.38 -2.29 -22.57
N LEU A 203 10.60 -2.13 -21.26
CA LEU A 203 10.46 -3.21 -20.30
C LEU A 203 9.02 -3.71 -20.26
N LEU A 204 8.03 -2.81 -20.14
CA LEU A 204 6.61 -3.13 -20.12
C LEU A 204 6.18 -3.86 -21.39
N HIS A 205 6.60 -3.41 -22.56
CA HIS A 205 6.26 -4.11 -23.81
C HIS A 205 6.86 -5.52 -23.86
N GLY A 206 8.13 -5.69 -23.48
CA GLY A 206 8.76 -7.02 -23.43
C GLY A 206 8.10 -7.94 -22.38
N LEU A 207 7.74 -7.36 -21.25
CA LEU A 207 7.09 -8.02 -20.13
C LEU A 207 5.67 -8.44 -20.46
N ILE A 208 4.87 -7.57 -21.08
CA ILE A 208 3.51 -7.88 -21.56
C ILE A 208 3.56 -9.01 -22.59
N ALA A 209 4.51 -8.96 -23.54
CA ALA A 209 4.67 -10.02 -24.54
C ALA A 209 5.03 -11.39 -23.92
N ASP A 210 5.92 -11.44 -22.93
CA ASP A 210 6.23 -12.69 -22.21
C ASP A 210 5.08 -13.13 -21.27
N TRP A 211 4.40 -12.18 -20.65
CA TRP A 211 3.25 -12.43 -19.80
C TRP A 211 2.11 -13.12 -20.55
N GLU A 212 1.78 -12.60 -21.73
CA GLU A 212 0.71 -13.14 -22.58
C GLU A 212 0.98 -14.60 -22.97
N MET A 213 2.24 -14.95 -23.23
CA MET A 213 2.60 -16.31 -23.60
C MET A 213 2.68 -17.27 -22.41
N ASN A 214 3.16 -16.82 -21.24
CA ASN A 214 3.64 -17.75 -20.21
C ASN A 214 3.09 -17.55 -18.79
N GLN A 215 2.64 -16.34 -18.41
CA GLN A 215 2.34 -16.01 -17.01
C GLN A 215 0.89 -15.64 -16.74
N ILE A 216 0.17 -15.11 -17.73
CA ILE A 216 -1.23 -14.69 -17.56
C ILE A 216 -2.11 -15.84 -17.05
N ARG A 217 -1.90 -17.06 -17.55
CA ARG A 217 -2.65 -18.25 -17.13
C ARG A 217 -2.35 -18.72 -15.70
N LYS A 218 -1.30 -18.18 -15.07
CA LYS A 218 -0.92 -18.44 -13.67
C LYS A 218 -1.40 -17.34 -12.72
N MET A 219 -1.84 -16.19 -13.25
CA MET A 219 -2.43 -15.12 -12.45
C MET A 219 -3.80 -15.56 -11.95
N ASN A 220 -4.09 -15.26 -10.70
CA ASN A 220 -5.46 -15.33 -10.21
C ASN A 220 -6.22 -14.03 -10.55
N ALA A 221 -7.54 -14.02 -10.34
CA ALA A 221 -8.37 -12.84 -10.62
C ALA A 221 -7.91 -11.56 -9.90
N THR A 222 -7.35 -11.65 -8.68
CA THR A 222 -6.82 -10.48 -7.96
C THR A 222 -5.55 -9.95 -8.64
N ASP A 223 -4.63 -10.83 -9.05
CA ASP A 223 -3.41 -10.44 -9.77
C ASP A 223 -3.76 -9.74 -11.09
N LEU A 224 -4.78 -10.24 -11.80
CA LEU A 224 -5.28 -9.65 -13.04
C LEU A 224 -5.86 -8.25 -12.84
N LEU A 225 -6.57 -8.00 -11.72
CA LEU A 225 -7.11 -6.69 -11.37
C LEU A 225 -6.01 -5.69 -10.99
N ILE A 226 -5.05 -6.13 -10.17
CA ILE A 226 -3.88 -5.33 -9.78
C ILE A 226 -3.07 -4.93 -11.02
N THR A 227 -2.87 -5.88 -11.94
CA THR A 227 -2.22 -5.63 -13.23
C THR A 227 -2.98 -4.58 -14.05
N MET A 228 -4.29 -4.76 -14.22
CA MET A 228 -5.14 -3.84 -14.98
C MET A 228 -5.09 -2.42 -14.40
N LYS A 229 -5.11 -2.29 -13.06
CA LYS A 229 -4.96 -1.00 -12.37
C LYS A 229 -3.61 -0.34 -12.68
N GLY A 230 -2.52 -1.11 -12.68
CA GLY A 230 -1.19 -0.60 -13.02
C GLY A 230 -1.10 -0.10 -14.46
N LEU A 231 -1.55 -0.93 -15.41
CA LEU A 231 -1.61 -0.58 -16.83
C LEU A 231 -2.46 0.67 -17.06
N ALA A 232 -3.65 0.74 -16.45
CA ALA A 232 -4.52 1.90 -16.54
C ALA A 232 -3.81 3.15 -16.03
N ARG A 233 -3.06 3.08 -14.92
CA ARG A 233 -2.30 4.23 -14.40
C ARG A 233 -1.20 4.70 -15.34
N LEU A 234 -0.57 3.78 -16.06
CA LEU A 234 0.49 4.05 -17.03
C LEU A 234 -0.03 4.52 -18.39
N ASP A 235 -1.35 4.44 -18.64
CA ASP A 235 -1.94 4.66 -19.96
C ASP A 235 -1.36 3.71 -21.03
N VAL A 236 -0.93 2.52 -20.60
CA VAL A 236 -0.39 1.48 -21.47
C VAL A 236 -1.51 0.50 -21.75
N LYS A 237 -2.08 0.61 -22.94
CA LYS A 237 -2.99 -0.41 -23.45
C LYS A 237 -2.17 -1.69 -23.64
N PRO A 238 -2.60 -2.85 -23.10
CA PRO A 238 -1.99 -4.11 -23.49
C PRO A 238 -2.05 -4.19 -25.02
N GLN A 239 -0.88 -4.31 -25.69
CA GLN A 239 -0.77 -4.31 -27.15
C GLN A 239 -1.27 -5.65 -27.68
N LEU A 240 -2.59 -5.78 -27.73
CA LEU A 240 -3.26 -7.00 -28.14
C LEU A 240 -3.12 -7.17 -29.65
N SER A 241 -2.16 -7.99 -30.07
CA SER A 241 -2.44 -8.86 -31.22
C SER A 241 -3.28 -10.02 -30.71
N SER A 242 -4.59 -9.99 -31.00
CA SER A 242 -5.58 -11.06 -30.78
C SER A 242 -6.31 -11.05 -29.43
N GLU A 243 -7.53 -11.56 -29.50
CA GLU A 243 -8.58 -11.66 -28.49
C GLU A 243 -8.21 -12.43 -27.22
N THR A 244 -6.94 -12.70 -26.90
CA THR A 244 -6.56 -13.71 -25.91
C THR A 244 -6.46 -13.18 -24.48
N PHE A 245 -5.77 -12.05 -24.21
CA PHE A 245 -5.64 -11.52 -22.85
C PHE A 245 -6.98 -10.99 -22.34
N THR A 246 -7.67 -10.14 -23.10
CA THR A 246 -8.94 -9.54 -22.66
C THR A 246 -10.03 -10.59 -22.45
N THR A 247 -10.14 -11.58 -23.35
CA THR A 247 -11.10 -12.69 -23.18
C THR A 247 -10.74 -13.52 -21.95
N PHE A 248 -9.48 -13.94 -21.81
CA PHE A 248 -9.04 -14.67 -20.62
C PHE A 248 -9.30 -13.87 -19.34
N TRP A 249 -9.04 -12.56 -19.37
CA TRP A 249 -9.27 -11.66 -18.24
C TRP A 249 -10.76 -11.64 -17.87
N PHE A 250 -11.66 -11.45 -18.84
CA PHE A 250 -13.10 -11.44 -18.58
C PHE A 250 -13.61 -12.80 -18.10
N ASP A 251 -13.12 -13.91 -18.67
CA ASP A 251 -13.48 -15.26 -18.25
C ASP A 251 -13.06 -15.53 -16.79
N GLU A 252 -11.78 -15.28 -16.49
CA GLU A 252 -11.17 -15.58 -15.19
C GLU A 252 -11.71 -14.66 -14.09
N VAL A 253 -11.79 -13.35 -14.35
CA VAL A 253 -12.39 -12.39 -13.40
C VAL A 253 -13.88 -12.64 -13.27
N GLY A 254 -14.59 -12.88 -14.38
CA GLY A 254 -16.03 -13.15 -14.39
C GLY A 254 -16.40 -14.40 -13.60
N ALA A 255 -15.62 -15.47 -13.71
CA ALA A 255 -15.83 -16.71 -12.96
C ALA A 255 -15.65 -16.53 -11.44
N LYS A 256 -14.80 -15.58 -11.03
CA LYS A 256 -14.42 -15.36 -9.61
C LYS A 256 -15.01 -14.10 -9.00
N ILE A 257 -15.78 -13.33 -9.76
CA ILE A 257 -16.24 -11.98 -9.38
C ILE A 257 -16.95 -11.91 -8.03
N LYS A 258 -17.72 -12.94 -7.67
CA LYS A 258 -18.43 -13.05 -6.37
C LYS A 258 -17.50 -13.19 -5.15
N ARG A 259 -16.22 -13.52 -5.36
CA ARG A 259 -15.21 -13.75 -4.31
C ARG A 259 -14.17 -12.62 -4.22
N LEU A 260 -14.26 -11.63 -5.12
CA LEU A 260 -13.34 -10.49 -5.14
C LEU A 260 -13.74 -9.48 -4.07
N GLU A 261 -12.77 -8.72 -3.57
CA GLU A 261 -13.08 -7.62 -2.68
C GLU A 261 -13.90 -6.55 -3.43
N PRO A 262 -14.93 -5.97 -2.80
CA PRO A 262 -15.83 -5.06 -3.51
C PRO A 262 -15.13 -3.83 -4.12
N THR A 263 -14.05 -3.36 -3.48
CA THR A 263 -13.21 -2.26 -3.98
C THR A 263 -12.58 -2.57 -5.34
N PHE A 264 -12.16 -3.82 -5.58
CA PHE A 264 -11.65 -4.23 -6.88
C PHE A 264 -12.75 -4.32 -7.93
N ILE A 265 -13.94 -4.77 -7.55
CA ILE A 265 -15.07 -4.98 -8.46
C ILE A 265 -15.55 -3.66 -9.06
N VAL A 266 -15.75 -2.64 -8.22
CA VAL A 266 -16.21 -1.33 -8.68
C VAL A 266 -15.16 -0.61 -9.53
N ALA A 267 -13.87 -0.88 -9.30
CA ALA A 267 -12.77 -0.28 -10.05
C ALA A 267 -12.63 -0.82 -11.50
N ILE A 268 -13.26 -1.96 -11.82
CA ILE A 268 -13.17 -2.61 -13.13
C ILE A 268 -13.54 -1.63 -14.26
N GLY A 269 -14.74 -1.03 -14.20
CA GLY A 269 -15.22 -0.16 -15.28
C GLY A 269 -14.33 1.07 -15.48
N CYS A 270 -13.85 1.66 -14.38
CA CYS A 270 -12.92 2.78 -14.42
C CYS A 270 -11.60 2.41 -15.12
N HIS A 271 -11.01 1.26 -14.78
CA HIS A 271 -9.75 0.82 -15.37
C HIS A 271 -9.90 0.48 -16.86
N LEU A 272 -10.97 -0.23 -17.22
CA LEU A 272 -11.24 -0.59 -18.61
C LEU A 272 -11.54 0.65 -19.49
N THR A 273 -12.32 1.60 -18.96
CA THR A 273 -12.56 2.90 -19.63
C THR A 273 -11.25 3.61 -19.92
N LYS A 274 -10.36 3.71 -18.91
CA LYS A 274 -9.07 4.39 -19.05
C LYS A 274 -8.19 3.73 -20.10
N LEU A 275 -8.22 2.40 -20.17
CA LEU A 275 -7.46 1.62 -21.13
C LEU A 275 -8.11 1.54 -22.53
N LYS A 276 -9.30 2.11 -22.72
CA LYS A 276 -10.07 2.04 -23.96
C LYS A 276 -10.20 0.58 -24.43
N ILE A 277 -10.50 -0.30 -23.48
CA ILE A 277 -10.91 -1.67 -23.74
C ILE A 277 -12.42 -1.63 -23.92
N ASP A 278 -12.95 -2.34 -24.90
CA ASP A 278 -14.39 -2.41 -25.11
C ASP A 278 -15.01 -3.36 -24.06
N PRO A 279 -16.24 -3.09 -23.61
CA PRO A 279 -16.94 -3.98 -22.69
C PRO A 279 -17.09 -5.37 -23.32
N PRO A 280 -17.18 -6.42 -22.50
CA PRO A 280 -17.37 -7.77 -23.02
C PRO A 280 -18.72 -7.82 -23.75
N THR A 281 -18.76 -8.52 -24.87
CA THR A 281 -20.03 -8.80 -25.57
C THR A 281 -20.89 -9.82 -24.82
N ASP A 282 -20.30 -10.52 -23.84
CA ASP A 282 -20.98 -11.44 -22.94
C ASP A 282 -21.85 -10.67 -21.92
N ALA A 283 -23.17 -10.70 -22.12
CA ALA A 283 -24.13 -10.14 -21.18
C ALA A 283 -24.01 -10.76 -19.78
N ASP A 284 -23.58 -12.03 -19.69
CA ASP A 284 -23.50 -12.71 -18.40
C ASP A 284 -22.43 -12.09 -17.51
N PHE A 285 -21.33 -11.56 -18.06
CA PHE A 285 -20.31 -10.86 -17.26
C PHE A 285 -20.89 -9.60 -16.63
N VAL A 286 -21.58 -8.78 -17.43
CA VAL A 286 -22.18 -7.51 -16.98
C VAL A 286 -23.25 -7.78 -15.91
N ASP A 287 -24.10 -8.79 -16.12
CA ASP A 287 -25.10 -9.19 -15.14
C ASP A 287 -24.47 -9.69 -13.84
N ARG A 288 -23.42 -10.52 -13.92
CA ARG A 288 -22.68 -10.97 -12.73
C ARG A 288 -22.06 -9.79 -11.98
N TRP A 289 -21.42 -8.86 -12.70
CA TRP A 289 -20.84 -7.66 -12.11
C TRP A 289 -21.90 -6.81 -11.41
N MET A 290 -23.01 -6.52 -12.10
CA MET A 290 -24.09 -5.69 -11.56
C MET A 290 -24.72 -6.31 -10.32
N ASN A 291 -24.96 -7.63 -10.33
CA ASN A 291 -25.49 -8.35 -9.17
C ASN A 291 -24.58 -8.25 -7.96
N VAL A 292 -23.26 -8.40 -8.14
CA VAL A 292 -22.31 -8.31 -7.02
C VAL A 292 -22.20 -6.88 -6.50
N VAL A 293 -22.16 -5.89 -7.40
CA VAL A 293 -22.15 -4.47 -7.02
C VAL A 293 -23.41 -4.10 -6.24
N ALA A 294 -24.59 -4.45 -6.74
CA ALA A 294 -25.87 -4.21 -6.05
C ALA A 294 -25.92 -4.87 -4.67
N SER A 295 -25.37 -6.08 -4.52
CA SER A 295 -25.37 -6.80 -3.24
C SER A 295 -24.41 -6.21 -2.19
N ASN A 296 -23.43 -5.41 -2.62
CA ASN A 296 -22.42 -4.84 -1.72
C ASN A 296 -22.54 -3.31 -1.56
N VAL A 297 -23.42 -2.66 -2.31
CA VAL A 297 -23.51 -1.19 -2.37
C VAL A 297 -23.69 -0.55 -1.00
N THR A 298 -24.37 -1.24 -0.08
CA THR A 298 -24.60 -0.76 1.30
C THR A 298 -23.33 -0.65 2.15
N ASN A 299 -22.23 -1.28 1.71
CA ASN A 299 -20.94 -1.31 2.41
C ASN A 299 -19.90 -0.38 1.75
N PHE A 300 -20.29 0.40 0.74
CA PHE A 300 -19.37 1.23 -0.01
C PHE A 300 -19.05 2.54 0.70
N GLY A 301 -17.80 3.00 0.56
CA GLY A 301 -17.45 4.38 0.85
C GLY A 301 -17.79 5.30 -0.33
N ALA A 302 -17.56 6.59 -0.14
CA ALA A 302 -17.80 7.61 -1.17
C ALA A 302 -17.08 7.30 -2.51
N GLY A 303 -15.84 6.84 -2.45
CA GLY A 303 -15.06 6.50 -3.65
C GLY A 303 -15.64 5.31 -4.42
N GLU A 304 -16.03 4.25 -3.71
CA GLU A 304 -16.62 3.05 -4.33
C GLU A 304 -17.98 3.36 -4.98
N LEU A 305 -18.80 4.23 -4.37
CA LEU A 305 -20.08 4.66 -4.94
C LEU A 305 -19.90 5.38 -6.29
N VAL A 306 -18.89 6.24 -6.40
CA VAL A 306 -18.57 6.93 -7.66
C VAL A 306 -18.06 5.95 -8.71
N MET A 307 -17.16 5.03 -8.33
CA MET A 307 -16.64 4.01 -9.23
C MET A 307 -17.71 3.04 -9.72
N ALA A 308 -18.70 2.72 -8.89
CA ALA A 308 -19.82 1.89 -9.29
C ALA A 308 -20.62 2.53 -10.45
N LEU A 309 -20.88 3.84 -10.37
CA LEU A 309 -21.56 4.56 -11.46
C LEU A 309 -20.71 4.66 -12.72
N ASP A 310 -19.38 4.85 -12.58
CA ASP A 310 -18.46 4.76 -13.73
C ASP A 310 -18.53 3.37 -14.40
N GLY A 311 -18.64 2.32 -13.59
CA GLY A 311 -18.88 0.97 -14.08
C GLY A 311 -20.19 0.84 -14.85
N CYS A 312 -21.30 1.35 -14.32
CA CYS A 312 -22.59 1.34 -15.02
C CYS A 312 -22.50 2.06 -16.37
N LEU A 313 -21.86 3.23 -16.41
CA LEU A 313 -21.67 3.99 -17.66
C LEU A 313 -20.81 3.23 -18.66
N TYR A 314 -19.70 2.65 -18.21
CA TYR A 314 -18.80 1.87 -19.06
C TYR A 314 -19.50 0.66 -19.68
N PHE A 315 -20.27 -0.09 -18.88
CA PHE A 315 -21.02 -1.25 -19.35
C PHE A 315 -22.31 -0.91 -20.09
N GLY A 316 -22.62 0.38 -20.28
CA GLY A 316 -23.84 0.82 -20.98
C GLY A 316 -25.14 0.49 -20.23
N ILE A 317 -25.08 0.33 -18.91
CA ILE A 317 -26.25 0.04 -18.07
C ILE A 317 -27.06 1.33 -17.91
N VAL A 318 -28.18 1.42 -18.62
CA VAL A 318 -29.12 2.54 -18.51
C VAL A 318 -30.29 2.13 -17.64
N GLY A 319 -30.55 2.87 -16.55
CA GLY A 319 -31.56 2.51 -15.55
C GLY A 319 -31.19 1.23 -14.79
N PRO A 320 -30.15 1.27 -13.93
CA PRO A 320 -29.79 0.11 -13.09
C PRO A 320 -30.98 -0.41 -12.28
N ALA A 321 -30.91 -1.68 -11.85
CA ALA A 321 -31.96 -2.29 -11.04
C ALA A 321 -32.29 -1.45 -9.79
N ILE A 322 -33.57 -1.40 -9.43
CA ILE A 322 -34.05 -0.59 -8.29
C ILE A 322 -33.33 -0.92 -6.98
N THR A 323 -32.96 -2.19 -6.78
CA THR A 323 -32.20 -2.64 -5.61
C THR A 323 -30.83 -1.99 -5.50
N PHE A 324 -30.15 -1.76 -6.63
CA PHE A 324 -28.90 -1.00 -6.63
C PHE A 324 -29.17 0.48 -6.36
N ILE A 325 -30.16 1.07 -7.02
CA ILE A 325 -30.46 2.51 -6.88
C ILE A 325 -30.81 2.84 -5.43
N ASP A 326 -31.73 2.09 -4.82
CA ASP A 326 -32.16 2.31 -3.44
C ASP A 326 -30.98 2.13 -2.46
N GLY A 327 -30.20 1.06 -2.64
CA GLY A 327 -29.01 0.82 -1.84
C GLY A 327 -27.98 1.93 -2.00
N TRP A 328 -27.76 2.39 -3.23
CA TRP A 328 -26.81 3.45 -3.55
C TRP A 328 -27.23 4.79 -2.92
N ILE A 329 -28.51 5.18 -3.04
CA ILE A 329 -29.03 6.44 -2.45
C ILE A 329 -28.87 6.41 -0.92
N ASN A 330 -29.32 5.32 -0.28
CA ASN A 330 -29.24 5.19 1.18
C ASN A 330 -27.79 5.25 1.68
N THR A 331 -26.84 4.64 0.97
CA THR A 331 -25.43 4.70 1.35
C THR A 331 -24.85 6.07 1.07
N ALA A 332 -25.18 6.68 -0.07
CA ALA A 332 -24.75 8.02 -0.43
C ALA A 332 -25.13 9.01 0.67
N GLU A 333 -26.37 9.03 1.15
CA GLU A 333 -26.82 9.88 2.27
C GLU A 333 -25.84 9.85 3.46
N SER A 334 -25.33 8.67 3.81
CA SER A 334 -24.42 8.50 4.96
C SER A 334 -22.96 8.91 4.71
N VAL A 335 -22.53 9.04 3.46
CA VAL A 335 -21.13 9.30 3.09
C VAL A 335 -20.93 10.54 2.20
N MET A 336 -22.01 11.17 1.73
CA MET A 336 -21.98 12.30 0.80
C MET A 336 -21.33 13.55 1.37
N GLU A 337 -21.45 13.79 2.68
CA GLU A 337 -20.74 14.89 3.36
C GLU A 337 -19.20 14.81 3.19
N LYS A 338 -18.68 13.63 2.82
CA LYS A 338 -17.26 13.38 2.59
C LYS A 338 -16.83 13.55 1.13
N ILE A 339 -17.78 13.78 0.21
CA ILE A 339 -17.52 13.98 -1.22
C ILE A 339 -17.21 15.46 -1.46
N TRP A 340 -16.15 15.73 -2.22
CA TRP A 340 -15.74 17.11 -2.51
C TRP A 340 -16.71 17.74 -3.53
N SER A 341 -16.92 19.05 -3.47
CA SER A 341 -17.92 19.75 -4.30
C SER A 341 -17.77 19.52 -5.82
N GLN A 342 -16.54 19.35 -6.31
CA GLN A 342 -16.27 19.01 -7.71
C GLN A 342 -16.67 17.57 -8.06
N GLU A 343 -16.47 16.64 -7.12
CA GLU A 343 -16.86 15.24 -7.29
C GLU A 343 -18.38 15.08 -7.28
N LEU A 344 -19.08 15.91 -6.49
CA LEU A 344 -20.54 15.97 -6.47
C LEU A 344 -21.13 16.42 -7.82
N ALA A 345 -20.52 17.41 -8.47
CA ALA A 345 -20.97 17.84 -9.80
C ALA A 345 -20.79 16.73 -10.85
N CYS A 346 -19.63 16.06 -10.85
CA CYS A 346 -19.39 14.90 -11.69
C CYS A 346 -20.39 13.78 -11.40
N LEU A 347 -20.70 13.55 -10.13
CA LEU A 347 -21.66 12.55 -9.68
C LEU A 347 -23.06 12.82 -10.24
N LEU A 348 -23.56 14.05 -10.13
CA LEU A 348 -24.87 14.45 -10.67
C LEU A 348 -24.97 14.24 -12.18
N ILE A 349 -23.90 14.52 -12.94
CA ILE A 349 -23.84 14.25 -14.38
C ILE A 349 -23.98 12.74 -14.65
N LYS A 350 -23.27 11.90 -13.89
CA LYS A 350 -23.34 10.44 -14.04
C LYS A 350 -24.74 9.90 -13.72
N LEU A 351 -25.35 10.37 -12.64
CA LEU A 351 -26.74 10.00 -12.28
C LEU A 351 -27.71 10.37 -13.41
N HIS A 352 -27.59 11.57 -13.97
CA HIS A 352 -28.40 12.00 -15.11
C HIS A 352 -28.20 11.09 -16.34
N GLN A 353 -26.95 10.78 -16.70
CA GLN A 353 -26.63 9.89 -17.82
C GLN A 353 -27.19 8.47 -17.63
N LEU A 354 -27.16 7.98 -16.40
CA LEU A 354 -27.72 6.68 -16.00
C LEU A 354 -29.25 6.70 -15.85
N LYS A 355 -29.88 7.87 -16.02
CA LYS A 355 -31.31 8.11 -15.78
C LYS A 355 -31.76 7.77 -14.36
N ILE A 356 -30.86 7.95 -13.41
CA ILE A 356 -31.16 7.84 -11.98
C ILE A 356 -31.63 9.22 -11.52
N LEU A 357 -32.85 9.29 -11.00
CA LEU A 357 -33.38 10.48 -10.36
C LEU A 357 -33.19 10.32 -8.85
N PRO A 358 -32.17 10.95 -8.25
CA PRO A 358 -32.06 10.99 -6.79
C PRO A 358 -33.31 11.68 -6.22
N ASP A 359 -33.81 11.17 -5.10
CA ASP A 359 -34.97 11.76 -4.42
C ASP A 359 -34.55 12.94 -3.52
N GLU A 360 -35.53 13.53 -2.83
CA GLU A 360 -35.31 14.72 -1.99
C GLU A 360 -34.28 14.49 -0.88
N ARG A 361 -34.07 13.25 -0.44
CA ARG A 361 -33.12 12.90 0.64
C ARG A 361 -31.67 13.09 0.20
N PHE A 362 -31.41 12.99 -1.10
CA PHE A 362 -30.09 13.24 -1.68
C PHE A 362 -29.71 14.72 -1.70
N PHE A 363 -30.68 15.64 -1.67
CA PHE A 363 -30.46 17.08 -1.80
C PHE A 363 -30.54 17.86 -0.48
N GLY A 364 -31.00 17.21 0.60
CA GLY A 364 -31.04 17.77 1.95
C GLY A 364 -29.71 17.63 2.66
#